data_AF-A0A5F1ESU3-F1
#
_entry.id   AF-A0A5F1ESU3-F1
#
_cell.length_a   1.000
_cell.length_b   1.000
_cell.length_c   1.000
_cell.angle_alpha   90.00
_cell.angle_beta   90.00
_cell.angle_gamma   90.00
#
_symmetry.space_group_name_H-M   'P 1'
#
loop_
_entity.id
_entity.type
_entity.pdbx_description
1 polymer ?
#
loop_
_entity_poly.entity_id
_entity_poly.type
_entity_poly.pdbx_seq_one_letter_code
_entity_poly.pdbx_strand_id
1 'polypeptide(L)'
;MEDTVAQKLEAAGCWRRASARWLFVMGNVECTEAQREWLLLRREHCLAQLPPPPPDKLDISEVSKAADATLKRMGVITPPGAVF
;
A
#
# COMPACT_ATOMS: atom_id res chain seq x y z
N MET A 1 -20.79 -16.47 8.79
CA MET A 1 -19.37 -16.73 9.13
C MET A 1 -19.05 -15.93 10.37
N GLU A 2 -18.60 -16.57 11.44
CA GLU A 2 -18.33 -15.90 12.71
C GLU A 2 -16.91 -16.26 13.17
N ASP A 3 -16.02 -15.26 13.22
CA ASP A 3 -14.69 -15.38 13.84
C ASP A 3 -14.58 -14.30 14.92
N THR A 4 -14.54 -14.75 16.17
CA THR A 4 -14.56 -13.86 17.34
C THR A 4 -13.33 -12.95 17.40
N VAL A 5 -12.19 -13.40 16.86
CA VAL A 5 -10.96 -12.61 16.80
C VAL A 5 -11.09 -11.50 15.77
N ALA A 6 -11.59 -11.80 14.56
CA ALA A 6 -11.82 -10.82 13.52
C ALA A 6 -12.80 -9.74 13.97
N GLN A 7 -13.93 -10.14 14.57
CA GLN A 7 -14.93 -9.20 15.08
C GLN A 7 -14.38 -8.29 16.20
N LYS A 8 -13.58 -8.84 17.12
CA LYS A 8 -12.90 -8.02 18.15
C LYS A 8 -11.91 -7.03 17.55
N LEU A 9 -11.19 -7.41 16.48
CA LEU A 9 -10.28 -6.52 15.78
C LEU A 9 -11.03 -5.40 15.04
N GLU A 10 -12.19 -5.69 14.45
CA GLU A 10 -13.07 -4.68 13.85
C GLU A 10 -13.60 -3.70 14.91
N ALA A 11 -14.10 -4.22 16.03
CA ALA A 11 -14.59 -3.39 17.13
C ALA A 11 -13.49 -2.49 17.74
N ALA A 12 -12.25 -2.98 17.76
CA ALA A 12 -11.08 -2.22 18.20
C ALA A 12 -10.51 -1.25 17.13
N GLY A 13 -11.12 -1.15 15.94
CA GLY A 13 -10.63 -0.33 14.83
C GLY A 13 -9.29 -0.80 14.24
N CYS A 14 -8.87 -2.03 14.54
CA CYS A 14 -7.64 -2.64 14.02
C CYS A 14 -7.86 -3.20 12.60
N TRP A 15 -8.34 -2.36 11.69
CA TRP A 15 -8.85 -2.74 10.36
C TRP A 15 -7.89 -3.56 9.52
N ARG A 16 -6.59 -3.22 9.54
CA ARG A 16 -5.55 -3.93 8.77
C ARG A 16 -5.35 -5.36 9.28
N ARG A 17 -5.46 -5.56 10.60
CA ARG A 17 -5.35 -6.88 11.25
C ARG A 17 -6.64 -7.69 11.08
N ALA A 18 -7.80 -7.02 11.18
CA ALA A 18 -9.09 -7.64 10.93
C ALA A 18 -9.18 -8.22 9.51
N SER A 19 -8.75 -7.46 8.49
CA SER A 19 -8.76 -7.91 7.09
C SER A 19 -7.87 -9.15 6.87
N ALA A 20 -6.69 -9.18 7.49
CA ALA A 20 -5.79 -10.34 7.45
C ALA A 20 -6.40 -11.56 8.15
N ARG A 21 -7.11 -11.37 9.27
CA ARG A 21 -7.80 -12.45 9.98
C ARG A 21 -8.92 -13.05 9.14
N TRP A 22 -9.73 -12.23 8.46
CA TRP A 22 -10.76 -12.72 7.55
C TRP A 22 -10.19 -13.54 6.38
N LEU A 23 -9.04 -13.13 5.83
CA LEU A 23 -8.33 -13.90 4.80
C LEU A 23 -7.86 -15.26 5.31
N PHE A 24 -7.34 -15.31 6.55
CA PHE A 24 -6.94 -16.56 7.19
C PHE A 24 -8.13 -17.51 7.42
N VAL A 25 -9.28 -16.99 7.85
CA VAL A 25 -10.51 -17.77 8.01
C VAL A 25 -10.95 -18.38 6.68
N MET A 26 -10.88 -17.61 5.59
CA MET A 26 -11.20 -18.07 4.24
C MET A 26 -10.31 -19.23 3.77
N GLY A 27 -9.04 -19.25 4.16
CA GLY A 27 -8.08 -20.29 3.75
C GLY A 27 -8.09 -21.57 4.59
N ASN A 28 -8.60 -21.52 5.83
CA ASN A 28 -8.55 -22.66 6.76
C ASN A 28 -9.87 -23.39 6.93
N VAL A 29 -10.98 -22.78 6.50
CA VAL A 29 -12.30 -23.39 6.57
C VAL A 29 -12.73 -23.73 5.15
N GLU A 30 -13.28 -24.92 4.96
CA GLU A 30 -14.01 -25.28 3.74
C GLU A 30 -15.19 -24.31 3.57
N CYS A 31 -14.96 -23.22 2.84
CA CYS A 31 -15.96 -22.18 2.59
C CYS A 31 -16.76 -22.54 1.34
N THR A 32 -18.09 -22.50 1.45
CA THR A 32 -18.96 -22.43 0.27
C THR A 32 -18.71 -21.15 -0.51
N GLU A 33 -19.09 -21.12 -1.79
CA GLU A 33 -18.92 -19.93 -2.64
C GLU A 33 -19.54 -18.67 -2.01
N ALA A 34 -20.78 -18.79 -1.50
CA ALA A 34 -21.48 -17.69 -0.85
C ALA A 34 -20.74 -17.19 0.42
N GLN A 35 -20.11 -18.10 1.17
CA GLN A 35 -19.33 -17.70 2.34
C GLN A 35 -18.02 -17.02 1.94
N ARG A 36 -17.39 -17.46 0.84
CA ARG A 36 -16.18 -16.84 0.30
C ARG A 36 -16.48 -15.43 -0.18
N GLU A 37 -17.56 -15.25 -0.94
CA GLU A 37 -18.00 -13.93 -1.40
C GLU A 37 -18.28 -12.99 -0.22
N TRP A 38 -18.98 -13.48 0.81
CA TRP A 38 -19.21 -12.71 2.03
C TRP A 38 -17.90 -12.30 2.73
N LEU A 39 -16.92 -13.21 2.81
CA LEU A 39 -15.60 -12.92 3.41
C LEU A 39 -14.82 -11.89 2.60
N LEU A 40 -14.89 -11.95 1.27
CA LEU A 40 -14.26 -10.97 0.38
C LEU A 40 -14.88 -9.58 0.58
N LEU A 41 -16.21 -9.49 0.61
CA LEU A 41 -16.91 -8.23 0.88
C LEU A 41 -16.56 -7.67 2.27
N ARG A 42 -16.48 -8.53 3.29
CA ARG A 42 -16.09 -8.11 4.63
C ARG A 42 -14.64 -7.61 4.68
N ARG A 43 -13.75 -8.24 3.92
CA ARG A 43 -12.37 -7.81 3.77
C ARG A 43 -12.27 -6.46 3.06
N GLU A 44 -13.03 -6.23 1.99
CA GLU A 44 -13.10 -4.92 1.33
C GLU A 44 -13.60 -3.83 2.25
N HIS A 45 -14.63 -4.12 3.06
CA HIS A 45 -15.08 -3.19 4.09
C HIS A 45 -13.96 -2.81 5.06
N CYS A 46 -13.19 -3.78 5.56
CA CYS A 46 -12.05 -3.49 6.43
C CYS A 46 -10.98 -2.64 5.73
N LEU A 47 -10.72 -2.86 4.44
CA LEU A 47 -9.74 -2.08 3.68
C LEU A 47 -10.21 -0.65 3.43
N ALA A 48 -11.50 -0.44 3.18
CA ALA A 48 -12.09 0.89 3.00
C ALA A 48 -11.98 1.77 4.26
N GLN A 49 -11.88 1.16 5.45
CA GLN A 49 -11.69 1.87 6.72
C GLN A 49 -10.24 2.28 6.98
N LEU A 50 -9.30 1.84 6.15
CA LEU A 50 -7.89 2.23 6.30
C LEU A 50 -7.70 3.68 5.85
N PRO A 51 -6.85 4.45 6.55
CA PRO A 51 -6.43 5.74 6.04
C PRO A 51 -5.68 5.53 4.71
N PRO A 52 -5.75 6.52 3.78
CA PRO A 52 -4.96 6.47 2.57
C PRO A 52 -3.47 6.29 2.92
N PRO A 53 -2.71 5.58 2.06
CA PRO A 53 -1.28 5.45 2.27
C PRO A 53 -0.65 6.86 2.38
N PRO A 54 0.34 7.04 3.26
CA PRO A 54 1.07 8.29 3.28
C PRO A 54 1.65 8.54 1.88
N PRO A 55 1.72 9.80 1.42
CA PRO A 55 2.44 10.11 0.19
C PRO A 55 3.85 9.52 0.28
N ASP A 56 4.36 8.97 -0.82
CA ASP A 56 5.74 8.47 -0.89
C ASP A 56 6.70 9.62 -0.58
N LYS A 57 7.15 9.69 0.68
CA LYS A 57 8.10 10.69 1.16
C LYS A 57 9.52 10.16 1.00
N LEU A 58 9.90 9.82 -0.23
CA LEU A 58 11.30 9.94 -0.60
C LEU A 58 11.42 11.19 -1.45
N ASP A 59 11.60 12.34 -0.78
CA ASP A 59 11.98 13.56 -1.47
C ASP A 59 13.43 13.42 -1.94
N ILE A 60 13.60 12.80 -3.10
CA ILE A 60 14.88 12.63 -3.79
C ILE A 60 15.22 13.84 -4.66
N SER A 61 14.45 14.94 -4.58
CA SER A 61 14.71 16.12 -5.40
C SER A 61 16.09 16.71 -5.13
N GLU A 62 16.56 16.66 -3.89
CA GLU A 62 17.90 17.11 -3.51
C GLU A 62 19.00 16.19 -4.08
N VAL A 63 18.76 14.87 -4.12
CA VAL A 63 19.67 13.90 -4.74
C VAL A 63 19.75 14.15 -6.25
N SER A 64 18.62 14.34 -6.91
CA SER A 64 18.55 14.65 -8.34
C SER A 64 19.25 15.98 -8.66
N LYS A 65 19.02 17.03 -7.88
CA LYS A 65 19.69 18.33 -8.05
C LYS A 65 21.21 18.21 -7.89
N ALA A 66 21.68 17.46 -6.90
CA ALA A 66 23.11 17.24 -6.68
C ALA A 66 23.74 16.45 -7.83
N ALA A 67 23.05 15.43 -8.35
CA ALA A 67 23.47 14.67 -9.52
C ALA A 67 23.54 15.56 -10.76
N ASP A 68 22.50 16.35 -11.04
CA ASP A 68 22.46 17.28 -12.17
C ASP A 68 23.57 18.33 -12.10
N ALA A 69 23.85 18.88 -10.91
CA ALA A 69 24.93 19.82 -10.70
C ALA A 69 26.30 19.19 -11.00
N THR A 70 26.49 17.92 -10.61
CA THR A 70 27.72 17.17 -10.86
C THR A 70 27.89 16.87 -12.35
N LEU A 71 26.84 16.40 -13.01
CA LEU A 71 26.84 16.10 -14.43
C LEU A 71 27.13 17.34 -15.29
N LYS A 72 26.59 18.50 -14.90
CA LYS A 72 26.94 19.79 -15.51
C LYS A 72 28.40 20.17 -15.28
N ARG A 73 28.92 20.03 -14.06
CA ARG A 73 30.32 20.34 -13.73
C ARG A 73 31.31 19.44 -14.47
N MET A 74 30.94 18.19 -14.71
CA MET A 74 31.73 17.24 -15.47
C MET A 74 31.58 17.37 -16.99
N GLY A 75 30.74 18.30 -17.47
CA GLY A 75 30.53 18.49 -18.92
C GLY A 75 29.80 17.34 -19.59
N VAL A 76 29.14 16.46 -18.82
CA VAL A 76 28.38 15.32 -19.33
C VAL A 76 27.04 15.77 -19.92
N ILE A 77 26.48 16.85 -19.39
CA ILE A 77 25.26 17.49 -19.90
C ILE A 77 25.63 18.88 -20.41
N THR A 78 25.67 19.04 -21.73
CA THR A 78 25.75 20.35 -22.39
C THR A 78 24.35 20.97 -22.47
N PRO A 79 24.21 22.29 -22.21
CA PRO A 79 22.94 22.97 -22.44
C PRO A 79 22.56 22.87 -23.93
N PRO A 80 21.27 22.67 -24.24
CA PRO A 80 20.81 22.62 -25.63
C PRO A 80 21.15 23.94 -26.31
N GLY A 81 22.09 23.90 -27.27
CA GLY A 81 22.59 25.08 -27.99
C GLY A 81 24.09 25.35 -27.85
N ALA A 82 24.83 24.63 -27.00
CA ALA A 82 26.29 24.64 -27.03
C ALA A 82 26.78 23.75 -28.19
N VAL A 83 26.64 24.27 -29.42
CA VAL A 83 27.23 23.71 -30.64
C VAL A 83 28.74 23.98 -30.62
N PHE A 84 29.53 23.01 -31.10
CA PHE A 84 30.95 23.19 -31.41
C PHE A 84 31.16 24.29 -32.46
#